data_AF-A0A5F2BGZ4-F1
#
_entry.id   AF-A0A5F2BGZ4-F1
#
_cell.length_a   1.000
_cell.length_b   1.000
_cell.length_c   1.000
_cell.angle_alpha   90.00
_cell.angle_beta   90.00
_cell.angle_gamma   90.00
#
_symmetry.space_group_name_H-M   'P 1'
#
loop_
_entity.id
_entity.type
_entity.pdbx_description
1 polymer ?
#
loop_
_entity_poly.entity_id
_entity_poly.type
_entity_poly.pdbx_seq_one_letter_code
_entity_poly.pdbx_strand_id
1 'polypeptide(L)'
;MGCCKGGKSTLNQDLILQQIGQLSQIGRNKGKTDDEARKDAFRFVKGILAKSGEVSKKFSGLNKELIFHQMSGQAFSLYHTNDNQDEILETVTRSVLEHAEMARKLSEEFAV
;
A
#
# COMPACT_ATOMS: atom_id res chain seq x y z
N MET A 1 -1.40 29.86 -21.51
CA MET A 1 -0.24 29.29 -20.81
C MET A 1 -0.52 29.30 -19.32
N GLY A 2 -1.02 28.19 -18.78
CA GLY A 2 -1.24 28.02 -17.34
C GLY A 2 -0.41 26.84 -16.87
N CYS A 3 0.82 27.10 -16.44
CA CYS A 3 1.64 26.09 -15.77
C CYS A 3 1.00 25.78 -14.42
N CYS A 4 0.22 24.69 -14.35
CA CYS A 4 -0.10 24.05 -13.09
C CYS A 4 1.22 23.62 -12.46
N LYS A 5 1.71 24.41 -11.50
CA LYS A 5 2.84 24.04 -10.66
C LYS A 5 2.47 22.73 -9.97
N GLY A 6 3.17 21.66 -10.34
CA GLY A 6 3.12 20.38 -9.65
C GLY A 6 3.45 20.60 -8.19
N GLY A 7 2.41 20.68 -7.36
CA GLY A 7 2.55 20.49 -5.93
C GLY A 7 3.16 19.11 -5.74
N LYS A 8 4.24 19.02 -4.95
CA LYS A 8 4.77 17.73 -4.49
C LYS A 8 3.58 16.87 -4.07
N SER A 9 3.37 15.74 -4.76
CA SER A 9 2.46 14.70 -4.32
C SER A 9 3.05 14.10 -3.04
N THR A 10 2.85 14.81 -1.93
CA THR A 10 3.03 14.24 -0.60
C THR A 10 1.93 13.21 -0.46
N LEU A 11 2.33 11.95 -0.28
CA LEU A 11 1.42 10.83 -0.11
C LEU A 11 0.45 11.18 1.02
N ASN A 12 -0.84 10.94 0.79
CA ASN A 12 -1.91 11.44 1.65
C ASN A 12 -1.72 11.00 3.11
N GLN A 13 -1.44 11.97 3.99
CA GLN A 13 -1.18 11.74 5.40
C GLN A 13 -2.41 11.15 6.11
N ASP A 14 -3.63 11.53 5.70
CA ASP A 14 -4.88 11.01 6.26
C ASP A 14 -5.03 9.52 5.93
N LEU A 15 -4.64 9.11 4.71
CA LEU A 15 -4.64 7.71 4.32
C LEU A 15 -3.63 6.91 5.15
N ILE A 16 -2.41 7.41 5.36
CA ILE A 16 -1.40 6.76 6.21
C ILE A 16 -1.91 6.61 7.65
N LEU A 17 -2.49 7.69 8.20
CA LEU A 17 -3.08 7.69 9.54
C LEU A 17 -4.16 6.60 9.66
N GLN A 18 -5.06 6.54 8.69
CA GLN A 18 -6.12 5.53 8.64
C GLN A 18 -5.54 4.12 8.63
N GLN A 19 -4.50 3.84 7.82
CA GLN A 19 -3.88 2.51 7.75
C GLN A 19 -3.22 2.10 9.06
N ILE A 20 -2.51 3.02 9.72
CA ILE A 20 -1.91 2.75 11.04
C ILE A 20 -3.01 2.44 12.07
N GLY A 21 -4.08 3.24 12.09
CA GLY A 21 -5.22 3.01 12.99
C GLY A 21 -5.86 1.64 12.79
N GLN A 22 -6.17 1.29 11.55
CA GLN A 22 -6.77 0.01 11.16
C GLN A 22 -5.90 -1.19 11.54
N LEU A 23 -4.61 -1.18 11.19
CA LEU A 23 -3.70 -2.29 11.51
C LEU A 23 -3.42 -2.40 13.02
N SER A 24 -3.37 -1.27 13.75
CA SER A 24 -3.24 -1.29 15.21
C SER A 24 -4.46 -1.94 15.87
N GLN A 25 -5.66 -1.71 15.34
CA GLN A 25 -6.87 -2.35 15.85
C GLN A 25 -6.83 -3.86 15.65
N ILE A 26 -6.32 -4.35 14.52
CA ILE A 26 -6.12 -5.79 14.33
C ILE A 26 -5.14 -6.35 15.35
N GLY A 27 -4.00 -5.67 15.59
CA GLY A 27 -3.03 -6.08 16.60
C GLY A 27 -3.67 -6.21 17.99
N ARG A 28 -4.49 -5.23 18.40
CA ARG A 28 -5.26 -5.30 19.65
C ARG A 28 -6.26 -6.46 19.66
N ASN A 29 -6.98 -6.68 18.57
CA ASN A 29 -7.93 -7.81 18.44
C ASN A 29 -7.23 -9.18 18.56
N LYS A 30 -5.94 -9.24 18.23
CA LYS A 30 -5.08 -10.42 18.40
C LYS A 30 -4.45 -10.55 19.79
N GLY A 31 -4.81 -9.68 20.73
CA GLY A 31 -4.35 -9.73 22.12
C GLY A 31 -3.05 -8.97 22.41
N LYS A 32 -2.50 -8.23 21.44
CA LYS A 32 -1.31 -7.38 21.68
C LYS A 32 -1.68 -6.18 22.54
N THR A 33 -0.70 -5.69 23.30
CA THR A 33 -0.85 -4.39 23.98
C THR A 33 -0.99 -3.27 22.96
N ASP A 34 -1.53 -2.14 23.40
CA ASP A 34 -1.73 -0.97 22.53
C ASP A 34 -0.41 -0.41 21.97
N ASP A 35 0.68 -0.47 22.74
CA ASP A 35 2.00 -0.04 22.28
C ASP A 35 2.61 -1.00 21.25
N GLU A 36 2.54 -2.31 21.49
CA GLU A 36 2.98 -3.33 20.52
C GLU A 36 2.19 -3.23 19.23
N ALA A 37 0.86 -3.14 19.32
CA ALA A 37 -0.02 -3.05 18.16
C ALA A 37 0.28 -1.81 17.31
N ARG A 38 0.56 -0.65 17.93
CA ARG A 38 0.97 0.56 17.21
C ARG A 38 2.34 0.44 16.56
N LYS A 39 3.33 -0.13 17.25
CA LYS A 39 4.69 -0.33 16.72
C LYS A 39 4.66 -1.27 15.51
N ASP A 40 3.90 -2.34 15.61
CA ASP A 40 3.73 -3.30 14.52
C ASP A 40 3.00 -2.69 13.33
N ALA A 41 1.91 -1.95 13.58
CA ALA A 41 1.20 -1.23 12.52
C ALA A 41 2.10 -0.22 11.81
N PHE A 42 2.89 0.56 12.56
CA PHE A 42 3.84 1.52 11.99
C PHE A 42 4.88 0.85 11.09
N ARG A 43 5.50 -0.25 11.57
CA ARG A 43 6.48 -1.03 10.79
C ARG A 43 5.84 -1.57 9.51
N PHE A 44 4.63 -2.09 9.62
CA PHE A 44 3.96 -2.69 8.49
C PHE A 44 3.58 -1.66 7.43
N VAL A 45 2.96 -0.54 7.82
CA VAL A 45 2.64 0.57 6.91
C VAL A 45 3.90 1.12 6.25
N LYS A 46 5.00 1.25 6.98
CA LYS A 46 6.30 1.65 6.42
C LYS A 46 6.78 0.67 5.35
N GLY A 47 6.62 -0.64 5.58
CA GLY A 47 6.93 -1.68 4.60
C GLY A 47 6.08 -1.56 3.33
N ILE A 48 4.76 -1.35 3.48
CA ILE A 48 3.83 -1.16 2.34
C ILE A 48 4.19 0.11 1.55
N LEU A 49 4.57 1.20 2.23
CA LEU A 49 5.04 2.44 1.58
C LEU A 49 6.34 2.25 0.80
N ALA A 50 7.27 1.44 1.32
CA ALA A 50 8.50 1.12 0.62
C ALA A 50 8.21 0.30 -0.65
N LYS A 51 7.41 -0.78 -0.52
CA LYS A 51 7.07 -1.65 -1.65
C LYS A 51 6.20 -0.97 -2.71
N SER A 52 5.22 -0.15 -2.32
CA SER A 52 4.46 0.67 -3.28
C SER A 52 5.37 1.65 -4.04
N GLY A 53 6.40 2.18 -3.39
CA GLY A 53 7.46 2.94 -4.03
C GLY A 53 8.23 2.14 -5.08
N GLU A 54 8.62 0.90 -4.79
CA GLU A 54 9.27 0.00 -5.74
C GLU A 54 8.37 -0.29 -6.96
N VAL A 55 7.09 -0.60 -6.74
CA VAL A 55 6.12 -0.85 -7.83
C VAL A 55 5.93 0.39 -8.70
N SER A 56 5.76 1.57 -8.09
CA SER A 56 5.57 2.83 -8.84
C SER A 56 6.77 3.19 -9.72
N LYS A 57 7.99 2.81 -9.33
CA LYS A 57 9.19 2.99 -10.15
C LYS A 57 9.19 2.08 -11.38
N LYS A 58 8.65 0.85 -11.25
CA LYS A 58 8.53 -0.10 -12.36
C LYS A 58 7.43 0.29 -13.34
N PHE A 59 6.34 0.87 -12.83
CA PHE A 59 5.18 1.30 -13.62
C PHE A 59 4.97 2.81 -13.45
N SER A 60 5.81 3.60 -14.11
CA SER A 60 5.86 5.07 -13.96
C SER A 60 4.56 5.81 -14.30
N GLY A 61 3.65 5.18 -15.06
CA GLY A 61 2.32 5.72 -15.36
C GLY A 61 1.29 5.54 -14.23
N LEU A 62 1.57 4.73 -13.22
CA LEU A 62 0.64 4.46 -12.12
C LEU A 62 0.87 5.42 -10.95
N ASN A 63 -0.24 5.91 -10.38
CA ASN A 63 -0.21 6.75 -9.21
C ASN A 63 0.24 5.94 -7.97
N LYS A 64 1.31 6.41 -7.31
CA LYS A 64 1.89 5.75 -6.12
C LYS A 64 0.88 5.62 -4.96
N GLU A 65 0.01 6.61 -4.76
CA GLU A 65 -1.02 6.59 -3.72
C GLU A 65 -2.07 5.51 -3.99
N LEU A 66 -2.45 5.33 -5.27
CA LEU A 66 -3.35 4.24 -5.66
C LEU A 66 -2.72 2.87 -5.39
N ILE A 67 -1.45 2.69 -5.75
CA ILE A 67 -0.70 1.46 -5.46
C ILE A 67 -0.65 1.20 -3.95
N PHE A 68 -0.29 2.22 -3.16
CA PHE A 68 -0.27 2.12 -1.71
C PHE A 68 -1.64 1.75 -1.12
N HIS A 69 -2.71 2.37 -1.60
CA HIS A 69 -4.07 2.07 -1.18
C HIS A 69 -4.46 0.62 -1.48
N GLN A 70 -4.20 0.13 -2.70
CA GLN A 70 -4.48 -1.25 -3.09
C GLN A 70 -3.69 -2.26 -2.24
N MET A 71 -2.39 -2.05 -2.07
CA MET A 71 -1.55 -2.92 -1.25
C MET A 71 -2.03 -2.94 0.20
N SER A 72 -2.40 -1.78 0.75
CA SER A 72 -2.90 -1.66 2.13
C SER A 72 -4.21 -2.42 2.34
N GLY A 73 -5.15 -2.33 1.39
CA GLY A 73 -6.41 -3.06 1.45
C GLY A 73 -6.22 -4.59 1.46
N GLN A 74 -5.34 -5.11 0.61
CA GLN A 74 -5.02 -6.54 0.61
C GLN A 74 -4.28 -6.96 1.90
N ALA A 75 -3.30 -6.17 2.33
CA ALA A 75 -2.51 -6.45 3.53
C ALA A 75 -3.38 -6.46 4.78
N PHE A 76 -4.33 -5.51 4.89
CA PHE A 76 -5.31 -5.46 5.97
C PHE A 76 -6.11 -6.77 6.07
N SER A 77 -6.60 -7.29 4.95
CA SER A 77 -7.34 -8.56 4.92
C SER A 77 -6.49 -9.73 5.42
N LEU A 78 -5.29 -9.89 4.84
CA LEU A 78 -4.37 -10.99 5.20
C LEU A 78 -3.88 -10.90 6.65
N TYR A 79 -3.69 -9.69 7.16
CA TYR A 79 -3.21 -9.48 8.53
C TYR A 79 -4.25 -9.84 9.60
N HIS A 80 -5.50 -10.15 9.26
CA HIS A 80 -6.42 -10.72 10.24
C HIS A 80 -6.05 -12.16 10.63
N THR A 81 -5.48 -12.92 9.70
CA THR A 81 -5.27 -14.37 9.87
C THR A 81 -3.80 -14.78 9.81
N ASN A 82 -2.91 -13.92 9.31
CA ASN A 82 -1.46 -14.13 9.30
C ASN A 82 -0.76 -13.00 10.08
N ASP A 83 0.22 -13.36 10.93
CA ASP A 83 1.04 -12.40 11.68
C ASP A 83 2.40 -12.11 11.03
N ASN A 84 2.77 -12.88 10.02
CA ASN A 84 4.02 -12.73 9.29
C ASN A 84 3.95 -11.56 8.30
N GLN A 85 4.32 -10.37 8.78
CA GLN A 85 4.26 -9.14 7.98
C GLN A 85 5.10 -9.23 6.70
N ASP A 86 6.26 -9.88 6.74
CA ASP A 86 7.15 -9.99 5.57
C ASP A 86 6.52 -10.83 4.47
N GLU A 87 5.94 -11.98 4.83
CA GLU A 87 5.20 -12.84 3.89
C GLU A 87 3.98 -12.12 3.30
N ILE A 88 3.24 -11.37 4.12
CA ILE A 88 2.12 -10.58 3.62
C ILE A 88 2.62 -9.50 2.64
N LEU A 89 3.70 -8.78 2.98
CA LEU A 89 4.30 -7.77 2.11
C LEU A 89 4.69 -8.36 0.76
N GLU A 90 5.36 -9.50 0.74
CA GLU A 90 5.73 -10.19 -0.50
C GLU A 90 4.49 -10.59 -1.32
N THR A 91 3.48 -11.15 -0.66
CA THR A 91 2.24 -11.60 -1.29
C THR A 91 1.50 -10.43 -1.95
N VAL A 92 1.26 -9.34 -1.23
CA VAL A 92 0.52 -8.18 -1.77
C VAL A 92 1.35 -7.44 -2.82
N THR A 93 2.67 -7.40 -2.67
CA THR A 93 3.56 -6.81 -3.69
C THR A 93 3.46 -7.57 -5.00
N ARG A 94 3.52 -8.91 -4.95
CA ARG A 94 3.38 -9.75 -6.15
C ARG A 94 2.01 -9.58 -6.80
N SER A 95 0.92 -9.62 -6.02
CA SER A 95 -0.43 -9.43 -6.55
C SER A 95 -0.58 -8.07 -7.25
N VAL A 96 -0.11 -6.98 -6.62
CA VAL A 96 -0.22 -5.64 -7.22
C VAL A 96 0.69 -5.48 -8.43
N LEU A 97 1.86 -6.14 -8.48
CA LEU A 97 2.69 -6.19 -9.68
C LEU A 97 1.98 -6.88 -10.85
N GLU A 98 1.30 -8.00 -10.60
CA GLU A 98 0.51 -8.70 -11.62
C GLU A 98 -0.67 -7.85 -12.10
N HIS A 99 -1.38 -7.19 -11.18
CA HIS A 99 -2.46 -6.25 -11.53
C HIS A 99 -1.96 -5.07 -12.36
N ALA A 100 -0.82 -4.48 -11.99
CA ALA A 100 -0.21 -3.38 -12.74
C ALA A 100 0.17 -3.80 -14.17
N GLU A 101 0.70 -5.01 -14.32
CA GLU A 101 1.05 -5.56 -15.64
C GLU A 101 -0.20 -5.85 -16.49
N MET A 102 -1.27 -6.40 -15.89
CA MET A 102 -2.55 -6.58 -16.58
C MET A 102 -3.17 -5.24 -17.00
N ALA A 103 -3.14 -4.24 -16.11
CA ALA A 103 -3.65 -2.91 -16.39
C ALA A 103 -2.87 -2.25 -17.54
N ARG A 104 -1.54 -2.40 -17.57
CA ARG A 104 -0.68 -1.93 -18.68
C ARG A 104 -1.10 -2.56 -20.00
N LYS A 105 -1.22 -3.90 -20.06
CA LYS A 105 -1.62 -4.62 -21.27
C LYS A 105 -2.97 -4.17 -21.80
N LEU A 106 -3.97 -4.08 -20.92
CA LEU A 106 -5.30 -3.59 -21.31
C LEU A 106 -5.26 -2.14 -21.78
N SER A 107 -4.47 -1.28 -21.13
CA SER A 107 -4.35 0.12 -21.57
C SER A 107 -3.73 0.25 -22.96
N GLU A 108 -2.80 -0.63 -23.33
CA GLU A 108 -2.17 -0.68 -24.66
C GLU A 108 -3.13 -1.25 -25.71
N GLU A 109 -3.89 -2.28 -25.37
CA GLU A 109 -4.87 -2.92 -26.27
C GLU A 109 -5.99 -1.95 -26.68
N PHE A 110 -6.40 -1.05 -25.78
CA PHE A 110 -7.51 -0.11 -26.00
C PHE A 110 -7.06 1.36 -26.19
N ALA A 111 -5.76 1.62 -26.38
CA ALA A 111 -5.25 2.94 -26.74
C ALA A 111 -5.52 3.21 -28.24
N VAL A 112 -6.65 3.86 -28.53
CA VAL A 112 -7.01 4.37 -29.88
C VAL A 112 -6.18 5.61 -30.23
#